data_AF-H0GYW7-F1
#
_entry.id   AF-H0GYW7-F1
#
_cell.length_a   1.000
_cell.length_b   1.000
_cell.length_c   1.000
_cell.angle_alpha   90.00
_cell.angle_beta   90.00
_cell.angle_gamma   90.00
#
_symmetry.space_group_name_H-M   'P 1'
#
loop_
_entity.id
_entity.type
_entity.pdbx_description
1 polymer ?
#
loop_
_entity_poly.entity_id
_entity_poly.type
_entity_poly.pdbx_seq_one_letter_code
_entity_poly.pdbx_strand_id
1 'polypeptide(L)'
;MDKDALDLKLRLIRDALEKNAKPASGKPTNTLGQRVITKWRYRKKPHNGSSMLPEKCKNRVQLFDDLVQQSSNEFSGFRLHDLQALLEKIRLIQNYTRLLLVEWDARWVNPLTLASKGWKPYQGQSQSQAVFKCCCCHAIMTIQSSKNGDDVTGHNKKLNEKIWNSNIIGNHLRECPWRKNQFDLNKGYYLNSQNLIMDIERIHTSIDKISSGSKEFYN
;
A
#
# COMPACT_ATOMS: atom_id res chain seq x y z
N MET A 1 24.23 16.90 -2.15
CA MET A 1 22.92 17.10 -2.82
C MET A 1 22.34 18.36 -2.24
N ASP A 2 22.26 19.43 -3.03
CA ASP A 2 21.79 20.73 -2.52
C ASP A 2 20.33 20.67 -2.10
N LYS A 3 20.11 20.98 -0.83
CA LYS A 3 18.78 21.05 -0.19
C LYS A 3 17.88 22.01 -0.97
N ASP A 4 18.47 23.09 -1.48
CA ASP A 4 17.79 24.12 -2.26
C ASP A 4 17.32 23.62 -3.64
N ALA A 5 18.07 22.72 -4.26
CA ALA A 5 17.71 22.14 -5.55
C ALA A 5 16.55 21.14 -5.43
N LEU A 6 16.46 20.44 -4.30
CA LEU A 6 15.35 19.54 -4.00
C LEU A 6 14.08 20.32 -3.67
N ASP A 7 14.19 21.37 -2.84
CA ASP A 7 13.06 22.24 -2.49
C ASP A 7 12.50 22.96 -3.71
N LEU A 8 13.38 23.41 -4.62
CA LEU A 8 12.95 24.01 -5.89
C LEU A 8 12.19 23.02 -6.77
N LYS A 9 12.67 21.77 -6.89
CA LYS A 9 11.97 20.71 -7.64
C LYS A 9 10.61 20.38 -7.03
N LEU A 10 10.52 20.30 -5.71
CA LEU A 10 9.26 20.02 -5.01
C LEU A 10 8.24 21.16 -5.19
N ARG A 11 8.68 22.42 -5.17
CA ARG A 11 7.83 23.58 -5.49
C ARG A 11 7.31 23.52 -6.91
N LEU A 12 8.17 23.25 -7.89
CA LEU A 12 7.75 23.16 -9.30
C LEU A 12 6.72 22.05 -9.53
N ILE A 13 6.85 20.92 -8.83
CA ILE A 13 5.86 19.83 -8.87
C ILE A 13 4.54 20.29 -8.24
N ARG A 14 4.57 21.00 -7.11
CA ARG A 14 3.37 21.55 -6.46
C ARG A 14 2.63 22.53 -7.37
N ASP A 15 3.34 23.48 -7.95
CA ASP A 15 2.76 24.50 -8.84
C ASP A 15 2.14 23.87 -10.10
N ALA A 16 2.76 22.82 -10.63
CA ALA A 16 2.23 22.07 -11.77
C ALA A 16 0.95 21.28 -11.41
N LEU A 17 0.86 20.78 -10.17
CA LEU A 17 -0.32 20.06 -9.69
C LEU A 17 -1.48 21.02 -9.35
N GLU A 18 -1.19 22.19 -8.78
CA GLU A 18 -2.17 23.24 -8.50
C GLU A 18 -2.77 23.82 -9.79
N LYS A 19 -1.96 24.06 -10.83
CA LYS A 19 -2.46 24.52 -12.14
C LYS A 19 -3.43 23.55 -12.82
N ASN A 20 -3.36 22.26 -12.50
CA ASN A 20 -4.25 21.23 -13.04
C ASN A 20 -5.43 20.90 -12.11
N ALA A 21 -5.44 21.43 -10.88
CA ALA A 21 -6.50 21.22 -9.92
C ALA A 21 -7.57 22.31 -10.10
N LYS A 22 -8.62 22.03 -10.87
CA LYS A 22 -9.86 22.81 -10.73
C LYS A 22 -10.38 22.65 -9.30
N PRO A 23 -10.63 23.73 -8.55
CA PRO A 23 -11.16 23.61 -7.21
C PRO A 23 -12.61 23.11 -7.32
N ALA A 24 -12.85 21.85 -6.96
CA ALA A 24 -14.19 21.42 -6.63
C ALA A 24 -14.58 22.13 -5.34
N SER A 25 -15.22 23.29 -5.46
CA SER A 25 -15.82 24.01 -4.35
C SER A 25 -17.01 23.21 -3.83
N GLY A 26 -16.72 22.31 -2.90
CA GLY A 26 -17.72 21.56 -2.16
C GLY A 26 -17.08 20.98 -0.93
N LYS A 27 -17.63 21.27 0.25
CA LYS A 27 -17.34 20.48 1.45
C LYS A 27 -17.46 19.00 1.08
N PRO A 28 -16.54 18.10 1.51
CA PRO A 28 -16.71 16.68 1.29
C PRO A 28 -17.84 16.20 2.20
N THR A 29 -19.08 16.44 1.79
CA THR A 29 -20.21 15.67 2.25
C THR A 29 -19.97 14.27 1.72
N ASN A 30 -19.59 13.36 2.62
CA ASN A 30 -19.61 11.91 2.38
C ASN A 30 -21.04 11.50 2.04
N THR A 31 -21.46 11.76 0.81
CA THR A 31 -22.69 11.25 0.27
C THR A 31 -22.50 9.76 0.08
N LEU A 32 -23.57 8.98 0.29
CA LEU A 32 -23.56 7.53 0.06
C LEU A 32 -23.04 7.15 -1.34
N GLY A 33 -23.08 8.07 -2.31
CA GLY A 33 -22.53 7.93 -3.67
C GLY A 33 -20.99 8.03 -3.79
N GLN A 34 -20.27 8.51 -2.76
CA GLN A 34 -18.80 8.48 -2.72
C GLN A 34 -18.22 7.13 -2.30
N ARG A 35 -19.06 6.18 -1.86
CA ARG A 35 -18.69 4.76 -1.96
C ARG A 35 -18.70 4.41 -3.43
N VAL A 36 -17.61 4.71 -4.13
CA VAL A 36 -17.31 4.10 -5.42
C VAL A 36 -17.35 2.61 -5.17
N ILE A 37 -18.48 1.97 -5.52
CA ILE A 37 -18.63 0.53 -5.49
C ILE A 37 -17.62 0.04 -6.53
N THR A 38 -16.44 -0.34 -6.07
CA THR A 38 -15.42 -0.92 -6.92
C THR A 38 -16.00 -2.23 -7.43
N LYS A 39 -16.48 -2.25 -8.68
CA LYS A 39 -17.15 -3.41 -9.30
C LYS A 39 -16.33 -4.70 -9.13
N TRP A 40 -15.01 -4.58 -9.05
CA TRP A 40 -14.05 -5.68 -8.85
C TRP A 40 -14.03 -6.25 -7.41
N ARG A 41 -14.57 -5.55 -6.41
CA ARG A 41 -14.74 -6.03 -5.03
C ARG A 41 -16.01 -6.88 -4.87
N TYR A 42 -16.97 -6.77 -5.78
CA TYR A 42 -18.28 -7.37 -5.63
C TYR A 42 -18.55 -8.39 -6.75
N ARG A 43 -18.93 -9.62 -6.38
CA ARG A 43 -19.33 -10.64 -7.35
C ARG A 43 -20.85 -10.78 -7.36
N LYS A 44 -21.45 -10.88 -8.55
CA LYS A 44 -22.88 -11.16 -8.69
C LYS A 44 -23.22 -12.48 -8.02
N LYS A 45 -24.19 -12.44 -7.12
CA LYS A 45 -24.72 -13.62 -6.45
C LYS A 45 -25.90 -14.17 -7.26
N PRO A 46 -25.93 -15.48 -7.57
CA PRO A 46 -27.14 -16.10 -8.10
C PRO A 46 -28.24 -16.00 -7.04
N HIS A 47 -29.35 -15.34 -7.37
CA HIS A 47 -30.45 -15.12 -6.46
C HIS A 47 -31.78 -15.31 -7.21
N ASN A 48 -32.67 -16.13 -6.66
CA ASN A 48 -33.99 -16.42 -7.24
C ASN A 48 -35.03 -15.32 -6.93
N GLY A 49 -34.57 -14.09 -6.73
CA GLY A 49 -35.39 -12.97 -6.30
C GLY A 49 -35.88 -13.07 -4.84
N SER A 50 -36.33 -11.95 -4.31
CA SER A 50 -36.95 -11.91 -2.98
C SER A 50 -38.36 -12.48 -3.07
N SER A 51 -38.76 -13.32 -2.10
CA SER A 51 -40.15 -13.77 -1.94
C SER A 51 -41.12 -12.62 -1.68
N MET A 52 -40.61 -11.47 -1.22
CA MET A 52 -41.39 -10.26 -0.94
C MET A 52 -41.61 -9.38 -2.17
N LEU A 53 -41.05 -9.73 -3.34
CA LEU A 53 -41.24 -8.97 -4.58
C LEU A 53 -42.13 -9.74 -5.56
N PRO A 54 -42.99 -9.05 -6.33
CA PRO A 54 -43.76 -9.66 -7.40
C PRO A 54 -42.84 -10.31 -8.46
N GLU A 55 -43.28 -11.41 -9.09
CA GLU A 55 -42.52 -12.17 -10.10
C GLU A 55 -41.86 -11.32 -11.18
N LYS A 56 -42.56 -10.28 -11.66
CA LYS A 56 -42.07 -9.34 -12.68
C LYS A 56 -40.87 -8.49 -12.21
N CYS A 57 -40.68 -8.38 -10.90
CA CYS A 57 -39.65 -7.59 -10.24
C CYS A 57 -38.55 -8.45 -9.58
N LYS A 58 -38.78 -9.76 -9.42
CA LYS A 58 -37.79 -10.69 -8.82
C LYS A 58 -36.45 -10.69 -9.55
N ASN A 59 -36.49 -10.63 -10.89
CA ASN A 59 -35.29 -10.60 -11.73
C ASN A 59 -34.62 -9.21 -11.80
N ARG A 60 -35.24 -8.16 -11.24
CA ARG A 60 -34.68 -6.79 -11.24
C ARG A 60 -33.74 -6.55 -10.07
N VAL A 61 -33.73 -7.42 -9.06
CA VAL A 61 -32.85 -7.31 -7.89
C VAL A 61 -31.65 -8.21 -8.07
N GLN A 62 -30.48 -7.59 -8.27
CA GLN A 62 -29.20 -8.29 -8.32
C GLN A 62 -28.51 -8.17 -6.96
N LEU A 63 -28.33 -9.30 -6.28
CA LEU A 63 -27.48 -9.36 -5.09
C LEU A 63 -26.01 -9.51 -5.48
N PHE A 64 -25.14 -9.01 -4.61
CA PHE A 64 -23.70 -9.10 -4.76
C PHE A 64 -23.05 -9.57 -3.46
N ASP A 65 -22.08 -10.47 -3.56
CA ASP A 65 -21.22 -10.85 -2.44
C ASP A 65 -19.96 -9.95 -2.43
N ASP A 66 -19.56 -9.52 -1.23
CA ASP A 66 -18.29 -8.79 -1.03
C ASP A 66 -17.14 -9.78 -1.01
N LEU A 67 -16.30 -9.75 -2.04
CA LEU A 67 -15.16 -10.65 -2.21
C LEU A 67 -14.14 -10.50 -1.08
N VAL A 68 -14.01 -9.32 -0.46
CA VAL A 68 -13.10 -9.12 0.68
C VAL A 68 -13.61 -9.87 1.90
N GLN A 69 -14.92 -9.84 2.15
CA GLN A 69 -15.52 -10.54 3.29
C GLN A 69 -15.43 -12.05 3.08
N GLN A 70 -15.76 -12.52 1.87
CA GLN A 70 -15.66 -13.94 1.52
C GLN A 70 -14.22 -14.45 1.66
N SER A 71 -13.25 -13.72 1.09
CA SER A 71 -11.85 -14.12 1.13
C SER A 71 -11.25 -14.07 2.53
N SER A 72 -11.71 -13.15 3.38
CA SER A 72 -11.30 -13.05 4.78
C SER A 72 -11.84 -14.19 5.65
N ASN A 73 -12.97 -14.78 5.29
CA ASN A 73 -13.51 -15.95 5.98
C ASN A 73 -12.67 -17.22 5.70
N GLU A 74 -12.15 -17.36 4.47
CA GLU A 74 -11.30 -18.50 4.08
C GLU A 74 -9.87 -18.36 4.58
N PHE A 75 -9.30 -17.15 4.48
CA PHE A 75 -7.95 -16.84 4.97
C PHE A 75 -7.96 -15.56 5.78
N SER A 76 -7.76 -15.70 7.10
CA SER A 76 -7.68 -14.54 7.99
C SER A 76 -6.57 -13.59 7.50
N GLY A 77 -6.96 -12.33 7.22
CA GLY A 77 -6.06 -11.30 6.70
C GLY A 77 -5.93 -11.21 5.16
N PHE A 78 -6.58 -12.08 4.38
CA PHE A 78 -6.57 -11.97 2.92
C PHE A 78 -7.60 -10.94 2.44
N ARG A 79 -7.16 -9.70 2.27
CA ARG A 79 -8.00 -8.55 1.88
C ARG A 79 -7.53 -7.93 0.55
N LEU A 80 -7.67 -8.67 -0.54
CA LEU A 80 -7.10 -8.35 -1.86
C LEU A 80 -7.61 -7.03 -2.49
N HIS A 81 -8.74 -6.50 -2.03
CA HIS A 81 -9.41 -5.32 -2.59
C HIS A 81 -9.76 -4.26 -1.54
N ASP A 82 -9.16 -4.35 -0.36
CA ASP A 82 -9.34 -3.37 0.71
C ASP A 82 -8.21 -2.34 0.68
N LEU A 83 -8.48 -1.19 0.05
CA LEU A 83 -7.51 -0.09 -0.05
C LEU A 83 -7.11 0.43 1.33
N GLN A 84 -8.04 0.50 2.29
CA GLN A 84 -7.73 1.02 3.61
C GLN A 84 -6.76 0.08 4.34
N ALA A 85 -6.99 -1.23 4.26
CA ALA A 85 -6.07 -2.22 4.81
C ALA A 85 -4.69 -2.20 4.12
N LEU A 86 -4.63 -1.89 2.81
CA LEU A 86 -3.37 -1.69 2.11
C LEU A 86 -2.63 -0.46 2.66
N LEU A 87 -3.29 0.69 2.75
CA LEU A 87 -2.71 1.94 3.24
C LEU A 87 -2.20 1.82 4.67
N GLU A 88 -2.93 1.11 5.53
CA GLU A 88 -2.51 0.81 6.89
C GLU A 88 -1.22 -0.03 6.91
N LYS A 89 -1.15 -1.10 6.10
CA LYS A 89 0.07 -1.91 5.98
C LYS A 89 1.26 -1.09 5.49
N ILE A 90 1.07 -0.21 4.50
CA ILE A 90 2.13 0.67 3.99
C ILE A 90 2.66 1.54 5.13
N ARG A 91 1.77 2.17 5.92
CA ARG A 91 2.16 2.99 7.08
C ARG A 91 2.95 2.18 8.10
N LEU A 92 2.50 0.95 8.41
CA LEU A 92 3.21 0.07 9.34
C LEU A 92 4.61 -0.27 8.83
N ILE A 93 4.74 -0.63 7.55
CA ILE A 93 6.05 -0.94 6.94
C ILE A 93 6.97 0.27 7.00
N GLN A 94 6.49 1.44 6.57
CA GLN A 94 7.26 2.69 6.59
C GLN A 94 7.74 3.04 8.00
N ASN A 95 6.87 2.93 9.00
CA ASN A 95 7.23 3.20 10.40
C ASN A 95 8.26 2.21 10.92
N TYR A 96 8.08 0.92 10.62
CA TYR A 96 9.00 -0.14 11.04
C TYR A 96 10.39 0.02 10.43
N THR A 97 10.47 0.37 9.14
CA THR A 97 11.73 0.49 8.42
C THR A 97 12.35 1.88 8.52
N ARG A 98 11.73 2.84 9.20
CA ARG A 98 12.19 4.24 9.29
C ARG A 98 13.63 4.36 9.82
N LEU A 99 14.02 3.46 10.74
CA LEU A 99 15.34 3.44 11.37
C LEU A 99 16.21 2.29 10.85
N LEU A 100 15.74 1.55 9.85
CA LEU A 100 16.47 0.45 9.24
C LEU A 100 17.08 0.93 7.93
N LEU A 101 18.33 0.55 7.67
CA LEU A 101 19.02 0.81 6.41
C LEU A 101 18.55 -0.17 5.33
N VAL A 102 17.29 -0.05 4.92
CA VAL A 102 16.72 -0.87 3.84
C VAL A 102 16.81 -0.09 2.53
N GLU A 103 17.46 -0.69 1.54
CA GLU A 103 17.53 -0.14 0.19
C GLU A 103 16.22 -0.43 -0.55
N TRP A 104 15.43 0.62 -0.75
CA TRP A 104 14.19 0.55 -1.51
C TRP A 104 14.43 0.80 -2.98
N ASP A 105 13.85 -0.05 -3.83
CA ASP A 105 13.78 0.21 -5.26
C ASP A 105 12.36 0.59 -5.69
N ALA A 106 12.29 1.42 -6.73
CA ALA A 106 11.03 2.01 -7.17
C ALA A 106 10.01 0.98 -7.69
N ARG A 107 10.43 -0.24 -8.07
CA ARG A 107 9.59 -1.18 -8.83
C ARG A 107 9.28 -2.49 -8.11
N TRP A 108 10.25 -3.08 -7.43
CA TRP A 108 10.18 -4.48 -6.98
C TRP A 108 10.14 -4.59 -5.46
N VAL A 109 11.03 -3.89 -4.75
CA VAL A 109 11.21 -3.97 -3.30
C VAL A 109 10.96 -2.59 -2.71
N ASN A 110 9.73 -2.34 -2.29
CA ASN A 110 9.33 -1.12 -1.59
C ASN A 110 8.10 -1.36 -0.70
N PRO A 111 7.78 -0.45 0.23
CA PRO A 111 6.64 -0.64 1.13
C PRO A 111 5.31 -0.93 0.43
N LEU A 112 5.08 -0.34 -0.75
CA LEU A 112 3.86 -0.51 -1.54
C LEU A 112 3.74 -1.94 -2.07
N THR A 113 4.80 -2.45 -2.69
CA THR A 113 4.86 -3.80 -3.28
C THR A 113 4.89 -4.90 -2.22
N LEU A 114 5.51 -4.65 -1.06
CA LEU A 114 5.45 -5.54 0.10
C LEU A 114 4.02 -5.63 0.67
N ALA A 115 3.37 -4.48 0.88
CA ALA A 115 2.00 -4.42 1.38
C ALA A 115 1.01 -5.09 0.41
N SER A 116 1.18 -4.89 -0.91
CA SER A 116 0.33 -5.48 -1.95
C SER A 116 0.45 -7.01 -2.03
N LYS A 117 1.54 -7.57 -1.50
CA LYS A 117 1.77 -9.02 -1.31
C LYS A 117 1.43 -9.52 0.10
N GLY A 118 0.78 -8.72 0.93
CA GLY A 118 0.27 -9.18 2.23
C GLY A 118 1.35 -9.36 3.30
N TRP A 119 2.54 -8.79 3.08
CA TRP A 119 3.57 -8.70 4.10
C TRP A 119 3.24 -7.59 5.10
N LYS A 120 3.50 -7.85 6.38
CA LYS A 120 3.44 -6.85 7.46
C LYS A 120 4.71 -6.93 8.32
N PRO A 121 5.12 -5.84 8.97
CA PRO A 121 6.22 -5.87 9.91
C PRO A 121 6.06 -6.96 10.96
N TYR A 122 7.18 -7.56 11.33
CA TYR A 122 7.25 -8.52 12.43
C TYR A 122 8.46 -8.17 13.28
N GLN A 123 8.27 -8.02 14.58
CA GLN A 123 9.38 -7.83 15.50
C GLN A 123 10.19 -9.12 15.56
N GLY A 124 11.29 -9.15 14.80
CA GLY A 124 12.32 -10.17 14.93
C GLY A 124 13.27 -9.86 16.08
N GLN A 125 14.04 -10.87 16.51
CA GLN A 125 15.03 -10.73 17.59
C GLN A 125 16.31 -9.98 17.16
N SER A 126 16.48 -9.65 15.87
CA SER A 126 17.69 -9.03 15.33
C SER A 126 17.45 -7.60 14.83
N GLN A 127 18.30 -6.66 15.26
CA GLN A 127 18.29 -5.26 14.81
C GLN A 127 18.90 -5.08 13.40
N SER A 128 19.58 -6.09 12.86
CA SER A 128 20.32 -5.98 11.59
C SER A 128 19.52 -6.32 10.34
N GLN A 129 18.26 -6.78 10.48
CA GLN A 129 17.43 -7.22 9.37
C GLN A 129 15.99 -6.73 9.54
N ALA A 130 15.38 -6.30 8.44
CA ALA A 130 13.96 -5.99 8.40
C ALA A 130 13.17 -7.31 8.24
N VAL A 131 12.39 -7.67 9.27
CA VAL A 131 11.63 -8.92 9.30
C VAL A 131 10.16 -8.65 9.03
N PHE A 132 9.58 -9.45 8.15
CA PHE A 132 8.19 -9.37 7.74
C PHE A 132 7.51 -10.72 7.92
N LYS A 133 6.23 -10.69 8.25
CA LYS A 133 5.38 -11.87 8.37
C LYS A 133 4.19 -11.75 7.45
N CYS A 134 3.82 -12.83 6.76
CA CYS A 134 2.61 -12.86 5.97
C CYS A 134 1.38 -12.86 6.89
N CYS A 135 0.38 -12.03 6.58
CA CYS A 135 -0.84 -11.98 7.37
C CYS A 135 -1.72 -13.24 7.26
N CYS A 136 -1.55 -14.05 6.22
CA CYS A 136 -2.36 -15.26 5.99
C CYS A 136 -1.61 -16.55 6.30
N CYS A 137 -0.47 -16.80 5.64
CA CYS A 137 0.25 -18.06 5.81
C CYS A 137 1.31 -18.03 6.90
N HIS A 138 1.45 -16.91 7.61
CA HIS A 138 2.41 -16.70 8.70
C HIS A 138 3.89 -16.96 8.39
N ALA A 139 4.24 -17.21 7.12
CA ALA A 139 5.60 -17.28 6.65
C ALA A 139 6.36 -16.00 7.01
N ILE A 140 7.65 -16.15 7.29
CA ILE A 140 8.54 -15.07 7.68
C ILE A 140 9.52 -14.82 6.53
N MET A 141 9.72 -13.55 6.21
CA MET A 141 10.67 -13.08 5.23
C MET A 141 11.59 -12.05 5.88
N THR A 142 12.86 -12.06 5.50
CA THR A 142 13.85 -11.07 5.92
C THR A 142 14.38 -10.30 4.73
N ILE A 143 14.54 -8.99 4.89
CA ILE A 143 15.28 -8.13 3.96
C ILE A 143 16.54 -7.67 4.71
N GLN A 144 17.71 -7.90 4.13
CA GLN A 144 18.97 -7.48 4.73
C GLN A 144 19.08 -5.97 4.67
N SER A 145 19.48 -5.36 5.79
CA SER A 145 19.89 -3.96 5.80
C SER A 145 21.25 -3.85 5.11
N SER A 146 21.45 -2.86 4.24
CA SER A 146 22.76 -2.64 3.64
C SER A 146 23.78 -2.28 4.72
N LYS A 147 24.98 -2.86 4.64
CA LYS A 147 26.08 -2.50 5.55
C LYS A 147 26.64 -1.17 5.10
N ASN A 148 26.87 -0.26 6.04
CA ASN A 148 27.60 0.99 5.83
C ASN A 148 28.97 0.65 5.19
N GLY A 149 29.14 0.91 3.89
CA GLY A 149 30.41 0.71 3.18
C GLY A 149 30.30 0.08 1.80
N ASP A 150 29.16 -0.50 1.42
CA ASP A 150 28.97 -1.03 0.08
C ASP A 150 28.58 0.13 -0.87
N ASP A 151 29.60 0.78 -1.43
CA ASP A 151 29.48 1.80 -2.50
C ASP A 151 29.02 1.13 -3.80
N VAL A 152 27.80 0.60 -3.82
CA VAL A 152 27.22 -0.08 -4.99
C VAL A 152 26.41 0.95 -5.75
N THR A 153 27.13 1.79 -6.48
CA THR A 153 26.64 2.72 -7.52
C THR A 153 26.00 2.01 -8.74
N GLY A 154 25.46 0.81 -8.55
CA GLY A 154 24.80 0.02 -9.58
C GLY A 154 23.84 -1.01 -8.98
N HIS A 155 22.69 -0.56 -8.46
CA HIS A 155 21.57 -1.45 -8.16
C HIS A 155 21.20 -2.26 -9.40
N ASN A 156 21.62 -3.53 -9.42
CA ASN A 156 21.35 -4.41 -10.54
C ASN A 156 19.86 -4.73 -10.54
N LYS A 157 19.11 -4.13 -11.47
CA LYS A 157 17.66 -4.38 -11.66
C LYS A 157 17.30 -5.87 -11.69
N LYS A 158 18.21 -6.72 -12.19
CA LYS A 158 18.03 -8.19 -12.21
C LYS A 158 18.10 -8.81 -10.81
N LEU A 159 18.87 -8.24 -9.90
CA LEU A 159 18.96 -8.69 -8.50
C LEU A 159 17.65 -8.41 -7.76
N ASN A 160 17.08 -7.22 -7.90
CA ASN A 160 15.82 -6.87 -7.23
C ASN A 160 14.63 -7.64 -7.77
N GLU A 161 14.60 -7.91 -9.08
CA GLU A 161 13.63 -8.82 -9.69
C GLU A 161 13.79 -10.26 -9.18
N LYS A 162 15.03 -10.73 -8.99
CA LYS A 162 15.29 -12.03 -8.37
C LYS A 162 14.78 -12.07 -6.94
N ILE A 163 15.09 -11.06 -6.12
CA ILE A 163 14.60 -10.93 -4.74
C ILE A 163 13.07 -10.92 -4.71
N TRP A 164 12.42 -10.21 -5.63
CA TRP A 164 10.96 -10.22 -5.75
C TRP A 164 10.40 -11.62 -5.98
N ASN A 165 10.93 -12.34 -6.96
CA ASN A 165 10.42 -13.66 -7.31
C ASN A 165 10.75 -14.72 -6.25
N SER A 166 11.99 -14.75 -5.73
CA SER A 166 12.44 -15.80 -4.81
C SER A 166 12.07 -15.52 -3.36
N ASN A 167 12.18 -14.27 -2.91
CA ASN A 167 11.98 -13.90 -1.51
C ASN A 167 10.54 -13.40 -1.30
N ILE A 168 10.13 -12.34 -2.01
CA ILE A 168 8.83 -11.68 -1.73
C ILE A 168 7.64 -12.54 -2.16
N ILE A 169 7.69 -13.15 -3.35
CA ILE A 169 6.67 -14.10 -3.80
C ILE A 169 6.96 -15.49 -3.24
N GLY A 170 8.21 -15.94 -3.36
CA GLY A 170 8.62 -17.32 -3.10
C GLY A 170 8.53 -17.76 -1.63
N ASN A 171 8.69 -16.86 -0.66
CA ASN A 171 8.60 -17.22 0.77
C ASN A 171 7.18 -17.52 1.24
N HIS A 172 6.15 -17.17 0.47
CA HIS A 172 4.82 -17.61 0.83
C HIS A 172 4.70 -19.14 0.74
N LEU A 173 4.05 -19.74 1.74
CA LEU A 173 3.67 -21.16 1.69
C LEU A 173 2.85 -21.43 0.42
N ARG A 174 2.94 -22.65 -0.10
CA ARG A 174 2.36 -23.03 -1.41
C ARG A 174 0.87 -22.69 -1.54
N GLU A 175 0.12 -22.84 -0.46
CA GLU A 175 -1.33 -22.63 -0.40
C GLU A 175 -1.72 -21.18 -0.08
N CYS A 176 -0.75 -20.30 0.19
CA CYS A 176 -1.05 -18.91 0.53
C CYS A 176 -1.66 -18.18 -0.67
N PRO A 177 -2.82 -17.52 -0.50
CA PRO A 177 -3.45 -16.80 -1.59
C PRO A 177 -2.61 -15.62 -2.11
N TRP A 178 -1.79 -14.99 -1.26
CA TRP A 178 -0.86 -13.91 -1.66
C TRP A 178 0.27 -14.37 -2.58
N ARG A 179 0.55 -15.68 -2.63
CA ARG A 179 1.56 -16.23 -3.57
C ARG A 179 1.13 -16.00 -5.02
N LYS A 180 -0.15 -16.24 -5.32
CA LYS A 180 -0.74 -16.13 -6.67
C LYS A 180 -1.41 -14.79 -6.93
N ASN A 181 -1.85 -14.11 -5.87
CA ASN A 181 -2.58 -12.85 -5.97
C ASN A 181 -1.74 -11.66 -5.49
N GLN A 182 -2.15 -10.45 -5.85
CA GLN A 182 -1.62 -9.21 -5.29
C GLN A 182 -2.68 -8.12 -5.37
N PHE A 183 -2.66 -7.17 -4.44
CA PHE A 183 -3.52 -6.00 -4.57
C PHE A 183 -3.15 -5.29 -5.88
N ASP A 184 -4.14 -5.05 -6.73
CA ASP A 184 -3.92 -4.39 -8.02
C ASP A 184 -3.68 -2.89 -7.78
N LEU A 185 -2.40 -2.53 -7.67
CA LEU A 185 -1.97 -1.15 -7.44
C LEU A 185 -2.41 -0.21 -8.57
N ASN A 186 -2.44 -0.72 -9.81
CA ASN A 186 -2.86 0.08 -10.97
C ASN A 186 -4.35 0.38 -10.94
N LYS A 187 -5.20 -0.52 -10.42
CA LYS A 187 -6.65 -0.29 -10.36
C LYS A 187 -7.09 0.36 -9.05
N GLY A 188 -6.46 0.01 -7.93
CA GLY A 188 -6.94 0.36 -6.59
C GLY A 188 -6.14 1.45 -5.90
N TYR A 189 -4.89 1.68 -6.28
CA TYR A 189 -4.00 2.66 -5.65
C TYR A 189 -3.63 3.82 -6.60
N TYR A 190 -4.30 3.95 -7.76
CA TYR A 190 -4.00 4.95 -8.80
C TYR A 190 -3.53 6.27 -8.18
N LEU A 191 -2.28 6.66 -8.49
CA LEU A 191 -1.67 7.91 -8.03
C LEU A 191 -2.43 9.06 -8.70
N ASN A 192 -3.58 9.42 -8.13
CA ASN A 192 -4.25 10.65 -8.48
C ASN A 192 -3.45 11.81 -7.86
N SER A 193 -3.58 13.00 -8.45
CA SER A 193 -2.89 14.21 -7.98
C SER A 193 -3.14 14.48 -6.50
N GLN A 194 -4.34 14.18 -6.00
CA GLN A 194 -4.70 14.33 -4.58
C GLN A 194 -3.87 13.44 -3.64
N ASN A 195 -3.69 12.17 -3.98
CA ASN A 195 -2.93 11.19 -3.19
C ASN A 195 -1.45 11.57 -3.18
N LEU A 196 -0.94 12.04 -4.32
CA LEU A 196 0.42 12.59 -4.44
C LEU A 196 0.61 13.84 -3.56
N ILE A 197 -0.33 14.79 -3.60
CA ILE A 197 -0.29 15.99 -2.75
C ILE A 197 -0.30 15.59 -1.28
N MET A 198 -1.21 14.71 -0.86
CA MET A 198 -1.27 14.22 0.53
C MET A 198 0.00 13.50 0.96
N ASP A 199 0.60 12.67 0.09
CA ASP A 199 1.86 12.01 0.41
C ASP A 199 3.02 12.99 0.49
N ILE A 200 3.07 14.02 -0.37
CA ILE A 200 4.04 15.12 -0.29
C ILE A 200 3.88 15.90 1.01
N GLU A 201 2.66 16.29 1.38
CA GLU A 201 2.36 16.99 2.64
C GLU A 201 2.74 16.17 3.87
N ARG A 202 2.47 14.86 3.84
CA ARG A 202 2.87 13.93 4.90
C ARG A 202 4.40 13.86 5.04
N ILE A 203 5.11 13.75 3.91
CA ILE A 203 6.59 13.73 3.90
C ILE A 203 7.12 15.04 4.47
N HIS A 204 6.60 16.18 4.01
CA HIS A 204 6.99 17.50 4.50
C HIS A 204 6.77 17.64 6.01
N THR A 205 5.58 17.29 6.50
CA THR A 205 5.25 17.35 7.92
C THR A 205 6.15 16.43 8.76
N SER A 206 6.53 15.29 8.20
CA SER A 206 7.45 14.36 8.87
C SER A 206 8.87 14.91 8.94
N ILE A 207 9.33 15.55 7.87
CA ILE A 207 10.63 16.24 7.81
C ILE A 207 10.66 17.43 8.77
N ASP A 208 9.58 18.22 8.84
CA ASP A 208 9.46 19.35 9.75
C ASP A 208 9.51 18.90 11.20
N LYS A 209 8.83 17.80 11.54
CA LYS A 209 8.88 17.21 12.88
C LYS A 209 10.28 16.73 13.25
N ILE A 210 10.99 16.10 12.32
CA ILE A 210 12.39 15.66 12.56
C ILE A 210 13.30 16.88 12.74
N SER A 211 13.15 17.89 11.88
CA SER A 211 13.94 19.13 11.91
C SER A 211 13.64 19.98 13.16
N SER A 212 12.42 19.91 13.68
CA SER A 212 11.99 20.64 14.89
C SER A 212 12.36 19.88 16.18
N GLY A 213 12.27 18.55 16.19
CA GLY A 213 12.71 17.71 17.32
C GLY A 213 14.24 17.64 17.48
N SER A 214 15.00 18.09 16.48
CA SER A 214 16.45 18.24 16.57
C SER A 214 16.89 19.42 17.45
N LYS A 215 15.96 20.29 17.88
CA LYS A 215 16.26 21.46 18.72
C LYS A 215 16.13 21.22 20.23
N GLU A 216 15.68 20.04 20.67
CA GLU A 216 15.48 19.74 22.11
C GLU A 216 16.61 18.93 22.75
N PHE A 217 17.67 18.56 22.01
CA PHE A 217 18.82 17.82 22.55
C PHE A 217 20.10 18.65 22.77
N TYR A 218 20.00 19.98 22.71
CA TYR A 218 21.06 20.88 23.16
C TYR A 218 20.47 21.93 24.09
N ASN A 219 20.35 21.56 25.37
CA ASN A 219 20.48 22.44 26.54
C ASN A 219 20.71 21.58 27.78
#